data_AF-A0A3B1JUC5-F1
#
_entry.id   AF-A0A3B1JUC5-F1
#
_cell.length_a   1.000
_cell.length_b   1.000
_cell.length_c   1.000
_cell.angle_alpha   90.00
_cell.angle_beta   90.00
_cell.angle_gamma   90.00
#
_symmetry.space_group_name_H-M   'P 1'
#
loop_
_entity.id
_entity.type
_entity.pdbx_description
1 polymer ?
#
loop_
_entity_poly.entity_id
_entity_poly.type
_entity_poly.pdbx_seq_one_letter_code
_entity_poly.pdbx_strand_id
1 'polypeptide(L)'
;MRLSVLFFLVFLGFLSITLAQGSYEDCCLRYVSSISSHRMKNVVSYRHQVLDGSCNIRAVVFKMRKGRVFCANPKVKWVKKLMDRVDKLSK
;
A
#
# COMPACT_ATOMS: atom_id res chain seq x y z
N MET A 1 -20.56 -41.75 8.58
CA MET A 1 -19.17 -41.47 9.02
C MET A 1 -18.25 -41.04 7.87
N ARG A 2 -18.15 -41.79 6.76
CA ARG A 2 -17.31 -41.41 5.59
C ARG A 2 -17.70 -40.07 4.93
N LEU A 3 -19.01 -39.82 4.75
CA LEU A 3 -19.50 -38.59 4.11
C LEU A 3 -19.26 -37.34 4.98
N SER A 4 -19.40 -37.49 6.31
CA SER A 4 -19.14 -36.41 7.27
C SER A 4 -17.66 -36.00 7.25
N VAL A 5 -16.74 -36.95 7.16
CA VAL A 5 -15.29 -36.67 7.05
C VAL A 5 -14.98 -35.93 5.74
N LEU A 6 -15.60 -36.33 4.62
CA LEU A 6 -15.48 -35.62 3.34
C LEU A 6 -15.93 -34.16 3.43
N PHE A 7 -17.09 -33.91 4.06
CA PHE A 7 -17.59 -32.56 4.27
C PHE A 7 -16.65 -31.71 5.13
N PHE A 8 -16.11 -32.27 6.21
CA PHE A 8 -15.14 -31.58 7.05
C PHE A 8 -13.84 -31.23 6.30
N LEU A 9 -13.33 -32.15 5.48
CA LEU A 9 -12.12 -31.91 4.67
C LEU A 9 -12.33 -30.82 3.61
N VAL A 10 -13.49 -30.80 2.95
CA VAL A 10 -13.84 -29.75 1.98
C VAL A 10 -13.96 -28.38 2.67
N PHE A 11 -14.59 -28.33 3.83
CA PHE A 11 -14.76 -27.10 4.60
C PHE A 11 -13.42 -26.53 5.11
N LEU A 12 -12.55 -27.42 5.60
CA LEU A 12 -11.19 -27.06 6.02
C LEU A 12 -10.35 -26.55 4.84
N GLY A 13 -10.46 -27.18 3.66
CA GLY A 13 -9.81 -26.71 2.44
C GLY A 13 -10.28 -25.33 1.98
N PHE A 14 -11.58 -25.04 2.10
CA PHE A 14 -12.14 -23.72 1.80
C PHE A 14 -11.64 -22.64 2.76
N LEU A 15 -11.56 -22.97 4.06
CA LEU A 15 -11.03 -22.08 5.10
C LEU A 15 -9.56 -21.74 4.88
N SER A 16 -8.72 -22.71 4.48
CA SER A 16 -7.31 -22.42 4.20
C SER A 16 -7.11 -21.54 2.97
N ILE A 17 -7.97 -21.62 1.95
CA ILE A 17 -7.91 -20.73 0.77
C ILE A 17 -8.31 -19.29 1.14
N THR A 18 -9.33 -19.10 1.99
CA THR A 18 -9.75 -17.75 2.42
C THR A 18 -8.74 -17.11 3.37
N LEU A 19 -8.07 -17.90 4.21
CA LEU A 19 -6.97 -17.45 5.07
C LEU A 19 -5.69 -17.17 4.27
N ALA A 20 -5.50 -17.81 3.12
CA ALA A 20 -4.37 -17.57 2.21
C ALA A 20 -4.56 -16.32 1.33
N GLN A 21 -5.41 -15.37 1.72
CA GLN A 21 -5.33 -14.00 1.22
C GLN A 21 -4.01 -13.37 1.67
N GLY A 22 -2.92 -13.77 1.02
CA GLY A 22 -1.68 -13.01 1.04
C GLY A 22 -2.05 -11.59 0.68
N SER A 23 -1.69 -10.65 1.54
CA SER A 23 -1.66 -9.24 1.19
C SER A 23 -0.70 -9.13 0.02
N TYR A 24 -1.20 -9.25 -1.21
CA TYR A 24 -0.48 -8.75 -2.38
C TYR A 24 -0.25 -7.28 -2.03
N GLU A 25 0.98 -6.96 -1.64
CA GLU A 25 1.40 -5.58 -1.44
C GLU A 25 0.97 -4.85 -2.70
N ASP A 26 0.00 -3.95 -2.58
CA ASP A 26 -0.44 -3.09 -3.70
C ASP A 26 0.76 -2.24 -4.11
N CYS A 27 1.59 -2.80 -4.99
CA CYS A 27 2.77 -2.15 -5.50
C CYS A 27 2.32 -0.98 -6.35
N CYS A 28 3.01 0.15 -6.21
CA CYS A 28 2.89 1.23 -7.16
C CYS A 28 3.21 0.71 -8.56
N LEU A 29 2.35 1.00 -9.54
CA LEU A 29 2.60 0.72 -10.95
C LEU A 29 2.95 1.99 -11.73
N ARG A 30 2.52 3.16 -11.23
CA ARG A 30 2.72 4.47 -11.86
C ARG A 30 2.93 5.56 -10.83
N TYR A 31 3.64 6.61 -11.21
CA TYR A 31 3.79 7.82 -10.41
C TYR A 31 2.78 8.88 -10.82
N VAL A 32 2.30 9.64 -9.83
CA VAL A 32 1.65 10.91 -10.08
C VAL A 32 2.71 11.95 -10.49
N SER A 33 2.49 12.62 -11.61
CA SER A 33 3.39 13.65 -12.14
C SER A 33 3.35 14.93 -11.30
N SER A 34 2.15 15.38 -10.95
CA SER A 34 1.91 16.58 -10.14
C SER A 34 0.67 16.45 -9.28
N ILE A 35 0.64 17.23 -8.19
CA ILE A 35 -0.48 17.27 -7.25
C ILE A 35 -0.67 18.72 -6.82
N SER A 36 -1.93 19.14 -6.66
CA SER A 36 -2.22 20.51 -6.23
C SER A 36 -1.80 20.74 -4.78
N SER A 37 -1.34 21.96 -4.47
CA SER A 37 -0.91 22.35 -3.13
C SER A 37 -1.99 22.13 -2.07
N HIS A 38 -3.27 22.32 -2.43
CA HIS A 38 -4.40 22.03 -1.54
C HIS A 38 -4.45 20.54 -1.16
N ARG A 39 -4.24 19.64 -2.13
CA ARG A 39 -4.27 18.19 -1.88
C ARG A 39 -3.06 17.73 -1.07
N MET A 40 -1.89 18.36 -1.25
CA MET A 40 -0.70 18.11 -0.41
C MET A 40 -0.95 18.40 1.08
N LYS A 41 -1.82 19.36 1.42
CA LYS A 41 -2.17 19.66 2.82
C LYS A 41 -2.95 18.55 3.51
N ASN A 42 -3.58 17.66 2.74
CA ASN A 42 -4.38 16.55 3.28
C ASN A 42 -3.57 15.26 3.44
N VAL A 43 -2.27 15.28 3.13
CA VAL A 43 -1.37 14.14 3.32
C VAL A 43 -1.01 14.05 4.79
N VAL A 44 -1.21 12.87 5.37
CA VAL A 44 -1.05 12.63 6.82
C VAL A 44 0.12 11.72 7.13
N SER A 45 0.48 10.82 6.22
CA SER A 45 1.63 9.94 6.37
C SER A 45 2.14 9.49 5.00
N TYR A 46 3.31 8.88 5.00
CA TYR A 46 3.85 8.21 3.84
C TYR A 46 4.61 6.94 4.24
N ARG A 47 4.82 6.05 3.28
CA ARG A 47 5.71 4.88 3.42
C ARG A 47 6.61 4.78 2.19
N HIS A 48 7.80 4.22 2.39
CA HIS A 48 8.69 3.86 1.30
C HIS A 48 8.29 2.51 0.71
N GLN A 49 8.26 2.41 -0.61
CA GLN A 49 8.18 1.15 -1.33
C GLN A 49 9.59 0.75 -1.75
N VAL A 50 10.08 -0.35 -1.18
CA VAL A 50 11.38 -0.94 -1.46
C VAL A 50 11.27 -1.93 -2.63
N LEU A 51 12.39 -2.22 -3.27
CA LEU A 51 12.50 -3.18 -4.38
C LEU A 51 12.88 -4.55 -3.82
N ASP A 52 11.92 -5.27 -3.22
CA ASP A 52 12.17 -6.56 -2.56
C ASP A 52 11.85 -7.76 -3.46
N GLY A 53 11.93 -7.60 -4.78
CA GLY A 53 11.56 -8.62 -5.78
C GLY A 53 10.07 -8.72 -6.07
N SER A 54 9.20 -8.35 -5.13
CA SER A 54 7.74 -8.28 -5.34
C SER A 54 7.29 -7.00 -6.04
N CYS A 55 7.97 -5.87 -5.78
CA CYS A 55 7.67 -4.59 -6.42
C CYS A 55 8.84 -4.15 -7.31
N ASN A 56 8.53 -3.79 -8.57
CA ASN A 56 9.53 -3.45 -9.58
C ASN A 56 9.89 -1.96 -9.66
N ILE A 57 9.17 -1.09 -8.94
CA ILE A 57 9.46 0.35 -8.93
C ILE A 57 9.67 0.88 -7.51
N ARG A 58 10.67 1.75 -7.36
CA ARG A 58 10.92 2.46 -6.09
C ARG A 58 9.97 3.64 -5.97
N ALA A 59 9.12 3.67 -4.96
CA ALA A 59 8.09 4.71 -4.82
C ALA A 59 7.98 5.21 -3.38
N VAL A 60 7.35 6.38 -3.23
CA VAL A 60 6.82 6.84 -1.95
C VAL A 60 5.30 6.78 -2.05
N VAL A 61 4.67 6.03 -1.16
CA VAL A 61 3.21 5.92 -1.07
C VAL A 61 2.73 6.90 -0.03
N PHE A 62 2.07 7.96 -0.46
CA PHE A 62 1.45 8.93 0.43
C PHE A 62 0.04 8.52 0.78
N LYS A 63 -0.33 8.64 2.05
CA LYS A 63 -1.69 8.44 2.56
C LYS A 63 -2.33 9.79 2.90
N MET A 64 -3.52 10.01 2.39
CA MET A 64 -4.34 11.18 2.71
C MET A 64 -5.26 10.91 3.90
N ARG A 65 -5.71 11.98 4.55
CA ARG A 65 -6.66 11.93 5.68
C ARG A 65 -7.93 11.12 5.38
N LYS A 66 -8.42 11.14 4.14
CA LYS A 66 -9.59 10.36 3.68
C LYS A 66 -9.27 8.91 3.26
N GLY A 67 -8.13 8.36 3.68
CA GLY A 67 -7.70 7.00 3.34
C GLY A 67 -7.19 6.79 1.91
N ARG A 68 -7.38 7.76 1.01
CA ARG A 68 -6.85 7.71 -0.36
C ARG A 68 -5.32 7.67 -0.35
N VAL A 69 -4.75 6.82 -1.19
CA VAL A 69 -3.30 6.70 -1.38
C VAL A 69 -2.87 7.10 -2.78
N PHE A 70 -1.63 7.55 -2.92
CA PHE A 70 -1.03 7.79 -4.23
C PHE A 70 0.49 7.59 -4.19
N CYS A 71 1.02 7.18 -5.33
CA CYS A 71 2.43 6.91 -5.51
C CYS A 71 3.15 8.10 -6.14
N ALA A 72 4.33 8.42 -5.63
CA ALA A 72 5.17 9.46 -6.17
C ALA A 72 6.63 9.02 -6.27
N ASN A 73 7.39 9.63 -7.19
CA ASN A 73 8.78 9.30 -7.40
C ASN A 73 9.67 10.02 -6.35
N PRO A 74 10.44 9.29 -5.52
CA PRO A 74 11.28 9.88 -4.48
C PRO A 74 12.38 10.82 -5.01
N LYS A 75 12.73 10.73 -6.30
CA LYS A 75 13.76 11.58 -6.92
C LYS A 75 13.25 13.00 -7.21
N VAL A 76 11.93 13.24 -7.19
CA VAL A 76 11.35 14.53 -7.56
C VAL A 76 11.37 15.50 -6.38
N LYS A 77 11.74 16.77 -6.63
CA LYS A 77 11.91 17.80 -5.57
C LYS A 77 10.66 18.03 -4.73
N TRP A 78 9.47 18.08 -5.34
CA TRP A 78 8.22 18.32 -4.59
C TRP A 78 7.87 17.15 -3.66
N VAL A 79 8.25 15.92 -4.03
CA VAL A 79 8.02 14.72 -3.23
C VAL A 79 8.87 14.79 -1.95
N LYS A 80 10.15 15.13 -2.07
CA LYS A 80 11.04 15.33 -0.91
C LYS A 80 10.51 16.42 0.04
N LYS A 81 10.14 17.58 -0.51
CA LYS A 81 9.53 18.67 0.30
C LYS A 81 8.26 18.24 1.02
N LEU A 82 7.45 17.37 0.39
CA LEU A 82 6.24 16.84 1.00
C LEU A 82 6.57 15.86 2.13
N MET A 83 7.57 14.98 1.94
CA MET A 83 8.06 14.10 3.00
C MET A 83 8.56 14.90 4.20
N ASP A 84 9.44 15.88 3.98
CA ASP A 84 9.97 16.74 5.05
C ASP A 84 8.85 17.43 5.85
N ARG A 85 7.79 17.86 5.16
CA ARG A 85 6.62 18.45 5.81
C ARG A 85 5.90 17.43 6.67
N VAL A 86 5.67 16.22 6.17
CA VAL A 86 4.98 15.17 6.91
C VAL A 86 5.81 14.74 8.13
N ASP A 87 7.14 14.62 7.99
CA ASP A 87 8.05 14.28 9.10
C ASP A 87 8.00 15.30 10.24
N LYS A 88 7.84 16.59 9.90
CA LYS A 88 7.65 17.68 10.88
C LYS A 88 6.29 17.63 11.58
N LEU A 89 5.28 16.99 10.98
CA LEU A 89 3.94 16.83 11.57
C LEU A 89 3.84 15.56 12.43
N SER A 90 4.69 14.57 12.20
CA SER A 90 4.74 13.33 12.98
C SER A 90 5.61 13.44 14.24
N LYS A 91 6.19 14.61 14.49
CA LYS A 91 7.04 14.90 15.65
C LYS A 91 6.31 15.84 16.61
#